data_AF-A0A957TJW2-F1
#
_entry.id   AF-A0A957TJW2-F1
#
_cell.length_a   1.000
_cell.length_b   1.000
_cell.length_c   1.000
_cell.angle_alpha   90.00
_cell.angle_beta   90.00
_cell.angle_gamma   90.00
#
_symmetry.space_group_name_H-M   'P 1'
#
loop_
_entity.id
_entity.type
_entity.pdbx_description
1 polymer ?
#
loop_
_entity_poly.entity_id
_entity_poly.type
_entity_poly.pdbx_seq_one_letter_code
_entity_poly.pdbx_strand_id
1 'polypeptide(L)'
;MATQSLLTQLLALTEPAAQRALLHAHSADIDDGLIDALKARADQELRADHTAALAAGELLYYAAALTGDPLHRALALFAEANVCAIGGLGDYQRAIDLCDEAAAIYAHARLPVDQADAQVT
;
A
#
# COMPACT_ATOMS: atom_id res chain seq x y z
N MET A 1 9.32 -5.91 17.13
CA MET A 1 8.27 -6.80 17.71
C MET A 1 6.87 -6.18 17.65
N ALA A 2 6.72 -4.85 17.59
CA ALA A 2 5.41 -4.18 17.46
C ALA A 2 4.72 -4.46 16.11
N THR A 3 5.46 -4.35 15.00
CA THR A 3 4.95 -4.49 13.62
C THR A 3 4.19 -5.79 13.37
N GLN A 4 4.78 -6.94 13.70
CA GLN A 4 4.15 -8.25 13.48
C GLN A 4 2.89 -8.43 14.35
N SER A 5 2.92 -7.92 15.59
CA SER A 5 1.77 -7.97 16.50
C SER A 5 0.61 -7.13 15.97
N LEU A 6 0.89 -5.91 15.52
CA LEU A 6 -0.11 -5.02 14.94
C LEU A 6 -0.68 -5.60 13.64
N LEU A 7 0.17 -6.12 12.74
CA LEU A 7 -0.26 -6.78 11.51
C LEU A 7 -1.18 -7.97 11.79
N THR A 8 -0.82 -8.84 12.74
CA THR A 8 -1.66 -9.98 13.11
C THR A 8 -3.02 -9.54 13.66
N GLN A 9 -3.06 -8.52 14.50
CA GLN A 9 -4.34 -7.97 15.00
C GLN A 9 -5.19 -7.37 13.87
N LEU A 10 -4.55 -6.64 12.96
CA LEU A 10 -5.21 -6.00 11.83
C LEU A 10 -5.82 -7.01 10.86
N LEU A 11 -5.09 -8.09 10.56
CA LEU A 11 -5.57 -9.18 9.71
C LEU A 11 -6.63 -10.07 10.39
N ALA A 12 -6.69 -10.08 11.72
CA ALA A 12 -7.75 -10.78 12.46
C ALA A 12 -9.10 -10.04 12.41
N LEU A 13 -9.08 -8.74 12.11
CA LEU A 13 -10.29 -7.93 11.92
C LEU A 13 -10.77 -8.06 10.47
N THR A 14 -12.05 -8.38 10.28
CA THR A 14 -12.72 -8.39 8.97
C THR A 14 -13.41 -7.08 8.63
N GLU A 15 -13.73 -6.26 9.62
CA GLU A 15 -14.46 -5.00 9.44
C GLU A 15 -13.49 -3.85 9.09
N PRO A 16 -13.65 -3.19 7.92
CA PRO A 16 -12.74 -2.10 7.50
C PRO A 16 -12.69 -0.94 8.48
N ALA A 17 -13.82 -0.61 9.11
CA ALA A 17 -13.88 0.45 10.11
C ALA A 17 -13.05 0.11 11.36
N ALA A 18 -13.05 -1.16 11.78
CA ALA A 18 -12.27 -1.61 12.93
C ALA A 18 -10.76 -1.61 12.63
N GLN A 19 -10.38 -2.02 11.42
CA GLN A 19 -8.99 -1.98 10.97
C GLN A 19 -8.45 -0.53 10.93
N ARG A 20 -9.23 0.40 10.37
CA ARG A 20 -8.86 1.83 10.35
C ARG A 20 -8.78 2.42 11.75
N ALA A 21 -9.71 2.08 12.64
CA ALA A 21 -9.66 2.52 14.03
C ALA A 21 -8.41 2.01 14.76
N LEU A 22 -8.02 0.75 14.54
CA LEU A 22 -6.80 0.17 15.10
C LEU A 22 -5.54 0.89 14.59
N LEU A 23 -5.44 1.10 13.27
CA LEU A 23 -4.33 1.85 12.66
C LEU A 23 -4.24 3.28 13.22
N HIS A 24 -5.37 3.96 13.37
CA HIS A 24 -5.37 5.31 13.90
C HIS A 24 -4.90 5.35 15.36
N ALA A 25 -5.37 4.42 16.20
CA ALA A 25 -4.97 4.31 17.59
C ALA A 25 -3.47 4.00 17.75
N HIS A 26 -2.90 3.25 16.80
CA HIS A 26 -1.49 2.87 16.76
C HIS A 26 -0.69 3.65 15.71
N SER A 27 -1.11 4.86 15.35
CA SER A 27 -0.46 5.65 14.29
C SER A 27 1.03 5.92 14.55
N ALA A 28 1.42 6.06 15.83
CA ALA A 28 2.82 6.24 16.23
C ALA A 28 3.68 4.96 16.07
N ASP A 29 3.05 3.79 15.92
CA ASP A 29 3.72 2.50 15.74
C ASP A 29 3.80 2.10 14.26
N ILE A 30 3.30 2.93 13.33
CA ILE A 30 3.37 2.67 11.89
C ILE A 30 4.79 3.02 11.42
N ASP A 31 5.55 1.99 11.08
CA ASP A 31 6.90 2.07 10.54
C ASP A 31 6.98 1.49 9.12
N ASP A 32 8.14 1.67 8.47
CA ASP A 32 8.45 1.11 7.14
C ASP A 32 8.11 -0.39 7.07
N GLY A 33 8.39 -1.13 8.16
CA GLY A 33 8.12 -2.55 8.25
C GLY A 33 6.63 -2.92 8.17
N LEU A 34 5.74 -2.11 8.75
CA LEU A 34 4.30 -2.32 8.64
C LEU A 34 3.81 -2.01 7.23
N ILE A 35 4.32 -0.93 6.66
CA ILE A 35 4.01 -0.46 5.30
C ILE A 35 4.42 -1.51 4.27
N ASP A 36 5.64 -2.04 4.37
CA ASP A 36 6.13 -3.13 3.52
C ASP A 36 5.31 -4.40 3.68
N ALA A 37 4.91 -4.75 4.91
CA ALA A 37 4.11 -5.95 5.16
C ALA A 37 2.69 -5.84 4.56
N LEU A 38 2.06 -4.66 4.64
CA LEU A 38 0.76 -4.41 4.00
C LEU A 38 0.88 -4.44 2.47
N LYS A 39 1.96 -3.89 1.91
CA LYS A 39 2.25 -3.98 0.48
C LYS A 39 2.42 -5.43 0.03
N ALA A 40 3.24 -6.21 0.73
CA ALA A 40 3.45 -7.63 0.43
C ALA A 40 2.15 -8.42 0.49
N ARG A 41 1.25 -8.08 1.44
CA ARG A 41 -0.09 -8.68 1.51
C ARG A 41 -0.94 -8.35 0.30
N ALA A 42 -0.97 -7.08 -0.14
CA ALA A 42 -1.68 -6.67 -1.35
C ALA A 42 -1.15 -7.42 -2.58
N ASP A 43 0.18 -7.46 -2.75
CA ASP A 43 0.84 -8.12 -3.87
C ASP A 43 0.55 -9.64 -3.91
N GLN A 44 0.50 -10.30 -2.75
CA GLN A 44 0.17 -11.72 -2.65
C GLN A 44 -1.24 -12.02 -3.15
N GLU A 45 -2.20 -11.14 -2.86
CA GLU A 45 -3.61 -11.33 -3.18
C GLU A 45 -3.96 -10.94 -4.62
N LEU A 46 -3.12 -10.16 -5.32
CA LEU A 46 -3.35 -9.70 -6.69
C LEU A 46 -3.82 -10.80 -7.65
N ARG A 47 -3.30 -12.03 -7.50
CA ARG A 47 -3.62 -13.17 -8.39
C ARG A 47 -4.56 -14.19 -7.76
N ALA A 48 -4.85 -14.08 -6.47
CA ALA A 48 -5.64 -15.03 -5.72
C ALA A 48 -7.06 -14.52 -5.45
N ASP A 49 -7.16 -13.28 -4.97
CA ASP A 49 -8.41 -12.62 -4.62
C ASP A 49 -8.29 -11.10 -4.80
N HIS A 50 -8.85 -10.60 -5.89
CA HIS A 50 -8.87 -9.18 -6.21
C HIS A 50 -9.54 -8.31 -5.13
N THR A 51 -10.59 -8.82 -4.45
CA THR A 51 -11.28 -8.08 -3.40
C THR A 51 -10.37 -7.96 -2.17
N ALA A 52 -9.65 -9.03 -1.83
CA ALA A 52 -8.65 -8.99 -0.76
C ALA A 52 -7.47 -8.07 -1.11
N ALA A 53 -7.03 -8.06 -2.36
CA ALA A 53 -5.96 -7.16 -2.83
C ALA A 53 -6.37 -5.68 -2.73
N LEU A 54 -7.59 -5.34 -3.13
CA LEU A 54 -8.16 -4.00 -2.97
C LEU A 54 -8.23 -3.58 -1.50
N ALA A 55 -8.76 -4.45 -0.64
CA ALA A 55 -8.86 -4.17 0.80
C ALA A 55 -7.47 -3.92 1.43
N ALA A 56 -6.47 -4.73 1.07
CA ALA A 56 -5.10 -4.54 1.52
C ALA A 56 -4.48 -3.22 1.00
N GLY A 57 -4.74 -2.87 -0.26
CA GLY A 57 -4.31 -1.59 -0.85
C GLY A 57 -4.93 -0.38 -0.14
N GLU A 58 -6.23 -0.41 0.15
CA GLU A 58 -6.91 0.65 0.90
C GLU A 58 -6.34 0.83 2.32
N LEU A 59 -6.02 -0.28 2.99
CA LEU A 59 -5.40 -0.27 4.32
C LEU A 59 -4.00 0.32 4.28
N LEU A 60 -3.19 -0.08 3.28
CA LEU A 60 -1.86 0.47 3.05
C LEU A 60 -1.92 1.98 2.80
N TYR A 61 -2.85 2.45 1.95
CA TYR A 61 -3.05 3.87 1.69
C TYR A 61 -3.43 4.64 2.96
N TYR A 62 -4.36 4.09 3.75
CA TYR A 62 -4.77 4.71 5.01
C TYR A 62 -3.62 4.77 6.03
N ALA A 63 -2.84 3.70 6.17
CA ALA A 63 -1.66 3.67 7.03
C ALA A 63 -0.62 4.71 6.59
N ALA A 64 -0.32 4.78 5.29
CA ALA A 64 0.59 5.78 4.73
C ALA A 64 0.14 7.21 5.03
N ALA A 65 -1.16 7.51 4.88
CA ALA A 65 -1.73 8.82 5.18
C ALA A 65 -1.57 9.22 6.65
N LEU A 66 -1.64 8.27 7.59
CA LEU A 66 -1.43 8.52 9.02
C LEU A 66 0.00 8.88 9.36
N THR A 67 0.98 8.37 8.62
CA THR A 67 2.40 8.68 8.86
C THR A 67 2.80 10.06 8.38
N GLY A 68 2.12 10.59 7.35
CA GLY A 68 2.54 11.80 6.66
C GLY A 68 3.84 11.65 5.85
N ASP A 69 4.40 10.44 5.76
CA ASP A 69 5.62 10.18 5.00
C ASP A 69 5.32 10.08 3.50
N PRO A 70 5.94 10.91 2.65
CA PRO A 70 5.74 10.83 1.20
C PRO A 70 6.16 9.48 0.62
N LEU A 71 7.17 8.79 1.18
CA LEU A 71 7.61 7.48 0.68
C LEU A 71 6.59 6.38 0.95
N HIS A 72 5.95 6.39 2.13
CA HIS A 72 4.84 5.48 2.39
C HIS A 72 3.68 5.72 1.43
N ARG A 73 3.39 6.99 1.11
CA ARG A 73 2.36 7.34 0.14
C ARG A 73 2.72 6.83 -1.26
N ALA A 74 3.98 6.98 -1.69
CA ALA A 74 4.44 6.47 -2.97
C ALA A 74 4.29 4.94 -3.06
N LEU A 75 4.63 4.22 -1.99
CA LEU A 75 4.48 2.76 -1.95
C LEU A 75 3.01 2.33 -2.02
N ALA A 76 2.12 3.06 -1.34
CA ALA A 76 0.69 2.82 -1.39
C ALA A 76 0.10 3.05 -2.79
N LEU A 77 0.48 4.16 -3.45
CA LEU A 77 0.08 4.46 -4.82
C LEU A 77 0.54 3.36 -5.79
N PHE A 78 1.78 2.89 -5.64
CA PHE A 78 2.31 1.82 -6.46
C PHE A 78 1.59 0.49 -6.25
N ALA A 79 1.24 0.15 -5.01
CA ALA A 79 0.44 -1.05 -4.72
C ALA A 79 -0.96 -0.96 -5.33
N GLU A 80 -1.62 0.20 -5.26
CA GLU A 80 -2.93 0.40 -5.89
C GLU A 80 -2.85 0.27 -7.41
N ALA A 81 -1.80 0.82 -8.04
CA ALA A 81 -1.57 0.66 -9.48
C ALA A 81 -1.52 -0.81 -9.89
N ASN A 82 -0.81 -1.64 -9.12
CA ASN A 82 -0.76 -3.09 -9.35
C ASN A 82 -2.15 -3.74 -9.27
N VAL A 83 -2.98 -3.32 -8.33
CA VAL A 83 -4.36 -3.83 -8.20
C VAL A 83 -5.20 -3.42 -9.41
N CYS A 84 -5.08 -2.17 -9.88
CA CYS A 84 -5.78 -1.68 -11.07
C CYS A 84 -5.38 -2.41 -12.36
N ALA A 85 -4.09 -2.66 -12.57
CA ALA A 85 -3.57 -3.29 -13.78
C ALA A 85 -3.67 -4.82 -13.76
N ILE A 86 -3.26 -5.46 -12.67
CA ILE A 86 -3.04 -6.92 -12.58
C ILE A 86 -4.19 -7.62 -11.85
N GLY A 87 -4.84 -6.95 -10.89
CA GLY A 87 -5.92 -7.50 -10.05
C GLY A 87 -7.22 -7.79 -10.80
N GLY A 88 -7.26 -7.71 -12.13
CA GLY A 88 -8.42 -8.07 -12.95
C GLY A 88 -9.42 -6.95 -13.19
N LEU A 89 -9.15 -5.71 -12.74
CA LEU A 89 -9.97 -4.54 -13.05
C LEU A 89 -9.77 -4.06 -14.50
N GLY A 90 -8.57 -4.27 -15.06
CA GLY A 90 -8.23 -3.82 -16.42
C GLY A 90 -8.16 -2.30 -16.56
N ASP A 91 -8.01 -1.59 -15.44
CA ASP A 91 -8.06 -0.13 -15.35
C ASP A 91 -6.66 0.47 -15.60
N TYR A 92 -6.08 0.13 -16.76
CA TYR A 92 -4.67 0.41 -17.06
C TYR A 92 -4.33 1.90 -17.06
N GLN A 93 -5.25 2.77 -17.50
CA GLN A 93 -5.00 4.20 -17.48
C GLN A 93 -4.84 4.72 -16.05
N ARG A 94 -5.70 4.27 -15.13
CA ARG A 94 -5.58 4.62 -13.72
C ARG A 94 -4.30 4.09 -13.11
N ALA A 95 -3.90 2.87 -13.46
CA ALA A 95 -2.64 2.31 -13.00
C ALA A 95 -1.43 3.16 -13.44
N ILE A 96 -1.40 3.60 -14.71
CA ILE A 96 -0.36 4.50 -15.23
C ILE A 96 -0.34 5.81 -14.45
N ASP A 97 -1.49 6.45 -14.25
CA ASP A 97 -1.57 7.73 -13.53
C ASP A 97 -1.05 7.61 -12.08
N LEU A 98 -1.36 6.49 -11.40
CA LEU A 98 -0.87 6.18 -10.05
C LEU A 98 0.64 5.91 -10.03
N CYS A 99 1.15 5.16 -11.00
CA CYS A 99 2.59 4.90 -11.16
C CYS A 99 3.39 6.18 -11.41
N ASP A 100 2.87 7.08 -12.26
CA ASP A 100 3.49 8.37 -12.52
C ASP A 100 3.55 9.24 -11.25
N GLU A 101 2.50 9.24 -10.43
CA GLU A 101 2.51 9.96 -9.15
C GLU A 101 3.52 9.35 -8.16
N ALA A 102 3.59 8.02 -8.05
CA ALA A 102 4.57 7.34 -7.21
C ALA A 102 6.01 7.65 -7.67
N ALA A 103 6.28 7.54 -8.98
CA ALA A 103 7.58 7.84 -9.58
C ALA A 103 8.01 9.29 -9.33
N ALA A 104 7.08 10.24 -9.40
CA ALA A 104 7.37 11.64 -9.09
C ALA A 104 7.82 11.86 -7.65
N ILE A 105 7.23 11.12 -6.69
CA ILE A 105 7.63 11.17 -5.29
C ILE A 105 9.03 10.56 -5.09
N TYR A 106 9.27 9.37 -5.65
CA TYR A 106 10.58 8.71 -5.57
C TYR A 106 11.70 9.54 -6.22
N ALA A 107 11.41 10.21 -7.33
CA ALA A 107 12.34 11.12 -7.98
C ALA A 107 12.74 12.30 -7.07
N HIS A 108 11.77 12.91 -6.37
CA HIS A 108 12.05 13.97 -5.40
C HIS A 108 12.88 13.48 -4.21
N ALA A 109 12.65 12.25 -3.76
CA ALA A 109 13.41 11.61 -2.69
C ALA A 109 14.80 11.10 -3.14
N ARG A 110 15.13 11.19 -4.44
CA ARG A 110 16.37 10.67 -5.05
C ARG A 110 16.53 9.16 -4.86
N LEU A 111 15.43 8.42 -5.03
CA LEU A 111 15.39 6.96 -5.00
C LEU A 111 15.20 6.42 -6.43
N PRO A 112 16.28 6.28 -7.22
CA PRO A 112 16.18 5.98 -8.65
C PRO A 112 15.73 4.55 -8.95
N VAL A 113 15.94 3.60 -8.03
CA VAL A 113 15.49 2.22 -8.20
C VAL A 113 13.97 2.15 -8.04
N ASP A 114 13.43 2.70 -6.96
CA ASP A 114 11.98 2.72 -6.71
C ASP A 114 11.23 3.55 -7.77
N GLN A 115 11.84 4.64 -8.25
CA GLN A 115 11.33 5.37 -9.40
C GLN A 115 11.26 4.49 -10.64
N ALA A 116 12.34 3.77 -10.96
CA ALA A 116 12.38 2.91 -12.14
C ALA A 116 11.31 1.83 -12.05
N ASP A 117 11.20 1.14 -10.91
CA ASP A 117 10.21 0.08 -10.69
C ASP A 117 8.78 0.57 -10.93
N ALA A 118 8.44 1.78 -10.45
CA ALA A 118 7.14 2.40 -10.71
C ALA A 118 6.88 2.68 -12.20
N GLN A 119 7.92 2.83 -13.02
CA GLN A 119 7.80 3.18 -14.45
C GLN A 119 7.84 1.98 -15.40
N VAL A 120 8.21 0.77 -14.95
CA VAL A 120 8.30 -0.44 -15.80
C VAL A 120 7.15 -1.44 -15.60
N THR A 121 6.18 -1.12 -14.76
CA THR A 121 5.11 -2.04 -14.34
C THR A 121 3.93 -2.10 -15.31
#